data_AF-A0AA97EIW2-F1
#
_entry.id   AF-A0AA97EIW2-F1
#
_cell.length_a   1.000
_cell.length_b   1.000
_cell.length_c   1.000
_cell.angle_alpha   90.00
_cell.angle_beta   90.00
_cell.angle_gamma   90.00
#
_symmetry.space_group_name_H-M   'P 1'
#
loop_
_entity.id
_entity.type
_entity.pdbx_description
1 polymer ?
#
loop_
_entity_poly.entity_id
_entity_poly.type
_entity_poly.pdbx_seq_one_letter_code
_entity_poly.pdbx_strand_id
1 'polypeptide(L)'
;MTTPDIPGDNRSVQIGGSVTGSAVVTGNSNTVSVQFQQASLPVPETVDIQAEIEALKEIFASLNNPTITGAAEELALEMAKPEPDKEIIADALETGLKRIKKLTDFGEAIDRLRPHVEATAGWLGQHGHKLLPLVGLAL
;
A
#
# COMPACT_ATOMS: atom_id res chain seq x y z
N MET A 1 43.10 -1.35 40.76
CA MET A 1 41.75 -1.95 40.86
C MET A 1 40.86 -1.20 39.88
N THR A 2 40.37 -1.91 38.87
CA THR A 2 39.64 -1.39 37.71
C THR A 2 38.16 -1.19 38.07
N THR A 3 37.63 0.01 37.93
CA THR A 3 36.18 0.26 37.84
C THR A 3 35.77 0.16 36.37
N PRO A 4 34.83 -0.72 36.00
CA PRO A 4 34.31 -0.74 34.64
C PRO A 4 33.34 0.43 34.44
N ASP A 5 33.70 1.33 33.53
CA ASP A 5 32.78 2.24 32.86
C ASP A 5 31.89 1.38 31.94
N ILE A 6 30.62 1.20 32.31
CA ILE A 6 29.61 0.70 31.38
C ILE A 6 28.93 1.95 30.80
N PRO A 7 29.21 2.33 29.55
CA PRO A 7 28.42 3.33 28.86
C PRO A 7 27.02 2.74 28.63
N GLY A 8 26.09 3.08 29.51
CA GLY A 8 24.66 2.83 29.33
C GLY A 8 24.16 3.71 28.19
N ASP A 9 24.26 3.19 26.97
CA ASP A 9 23.80 3.75 25.70
C ASP A 9 22.37 4.34 25.87
N ASN A 10 22.28 5.67 25.96
CA ASN A 10 21.03 6.37 26.18
C ASN A 10 20.26 6.44 24.84
N ARG A 11 19.55 5.35 24.52
CA ARG A 11 18.86 5.12 23.22
C ARG A 11 17.48 5.78 23.15
N SER A 12 17.37 7.05 23.47
CA SER A 12 16.10 7.77 23.39
C SER A 12 15.94 8.45 22.03
N VAL A 13 14.92 8.05 21.27
CA VAL A 13 14.46 8.78 20.08
C VAL A 13 13.28 9.64 20.50
N GLN A 14 13.45 10.96 20.47
CA GLN A 14 12.38 11.91 20.80
C GLN A 14 11.81 12.44 19.49
N ILE A 15 10.61 11.98 19.12
CA ILE A 15 9.91 12.41 17.92
C ILE A 15 8.85 13.41 18.36
N GLY A 16 9.10 14.70 18.10
CA GLY A 16 8.20 15.80 18.46
C GLY A 16 6.98 15.97 17.54
N GLY A 17 6.65 14.98 16.71
CA GLY A 17 5.61 15.04 15.68
C GLY A 17 5.33 13.67 15.03
N SER A 18 4.73 13.65 13.84
CA SER A 18 4.39 12.41 13.11
C SER A 18 5.48 12.01 12.12
N VAL A 19 5.84 10.72 12.08
CA VAL A 19 6.76 10.14 11.09
C VAL A 19 5.97 9.19 10.18
N THR A 20 6.00 9.44 8.88
CA THR A 20 5.35 8.59 7.86
C THR A 20 6.42 8.16 6.85
N GLY A 21 6.59 6.85 6.66
CA GLY A 21 7.53 6.31 5.67
C GLY A 21 8.99 6.15 6.13
N SER A 22 9.26 6.00 7.43
CA SER A 22 10.63 5.81 7.94
C SER A 22 10.79 4.50 8.71
N ALA A 23 11.95 3.87 8.55
CA ALA A 23 12.41 2.81 9.45
C ALA A 23 13.31 3.42 10.52
N VAL A 24 12.82 3.51 11.76
CA VAL A 24 13.62 3.98 12.89
C VAL A 24 14.18 2.77 13.63
N VAL A 25 15.49 2.63 13.62
CA VAL A 25 16.24 1.55 14.27
C VAL A 25 17.05 2.14 15.42
N THR A 26 16.97 1.53 16.60
CA THR A 26 17.88 1.83 17.72
C THR A 26 18.55 0.57 18.26
N GLY A 27 19.88 0.58 18.31
CA GLY A 27 20.72 -0.55 18.72
C GLY A 27 21.94 -0.70 17.83
N ASN A 28 22.95 -1.44 18.30
CA ASN A 28 24.12 -1.78 17.49
C ASN A 28 23.81 -2.96 16.55
N SER A 29 24.21 -2.84 15.27
CA SER A 29 24.09 -3.85 14.22
C SER A 29 22.69 -4.19 13.70
N ASN A 30 21.78 -3.22 13.56
CA ASN A 30 20.58 -3.44 12.74
C ASN A 30 20.75 -2.75 11.38
N THR A 31 20.73 -3.53 10.31
CA THR A 31 20.67 -3.04 8.93
C THR A 31 19.24 -3.23 8.46
N VAL A 32 18.48 -2.15 8.32
CA VAL A 32 17.18 -2.19 7.66
C VAL A 32 17.36 -1.65 6.25
N SER A 33 17.37 -2.55 5.26
CA SER A 33 17.27 -2.18 3.84
C SER A 33 15.81 -1.95 3.52
N VAL A 34 15.37 -0.69 3.56
CA VAL A 34 14.04 -0.31 3.04
C VAL A 34 14.20 -0.07 1.54
N GLN A 35 13.97 -1.11 0.74
CA GLN A 35 13.87 -0.98 -0.71
C GLN A 35 12.45 -0.53 -1.06
N PHE A 36 12.23 0.78 -1.13
CA PHE A 36 11.01 1.30 -1.74
C PHE A 36 11.16 1.18 -3.26
N GLN A 37 10.26 0.44 -3.91
CA GLN A 37 10.17 0.44 -5.36
C GLN A 37 9.50 1.74 -5.79
N GLN A 38 10.17 2.52 -6.62
CA GLN A 38 9.66 3.79 -7.12
C GLN A 38 8.60 3.52 -8.18
N ALA A 39 7.37 3.99 -7.95
CA ALA A 39 6.25 3.77 -8.85
C ALA A 39 6.38 4.65 -10.10
N SER A 40 6.32 4.04 -11.28
CA SER A 40 6.22 4.79 -12.54
C SER A 40 4.77 4.79 -12.98
N LEU A 41 4.03 5.83 -12.58
CA LEU A 41 2.61 5.94 -12.90
C LEU A 41 2.41 6.15 -14.42
N PRO A 42 1.68 5.25 -15.11
CA PRO A 42 1.34 5.43 -16.51
C PRO A 42 0.36 6.59 -16.70
N VAL A 43 0.34 7.15 -17.91
CA VAL A 43 -0.58 8.24 -18.28
C VAL A 43 -2.02 7.72 -18.19
N PRO A 44 -2.97 8.43 -17.54
CA PRO A 44 -4.33 7.97 -17.34
C PRO A 44 -5.06 7.56 -18.63
N GLU A 45 -4.75 8.17 -19.77
CA GLU A 45 -5.37 7.85 -21.08
C GLU A 45 -4.88 6.52 -21.67
N THR A 46 -3.79 5.95 -21.15
CA THR A 46 -3.19 4.69 -21.62
C THR A 46 -3.57 3.49 -20.74
N VAL A 47 -4.25 3.73 -19.61
CA VAL A 47 -4.62 2.70 -18.64
C VAL A 47 -6.03 2.22 -18.92
N ASP A 48 -6.17 0.91 -19.17
CA ASP A 48 -7.48 0.27 -19.23
C ASP A 48 -7.99 0.00 -17.82
N ILE A 49 -8.62 1.01 -17.21
CA ILE A 49 -9.08 0.94 -15.82
C ILE A 49 -10.07 -0.22 -15.60
N GLN A 50 -10.84 -0.61 -16.62
CA GLN A 50 -11.76 -1.75 -16.49
C GLN A 50 -10.99 -3.05 -16.27
N ALA A 51 -10.01 -3.35 -17.12
CA ALA A 51 -9.16 -4.53 -16.99
C ALA A 51 -8.39 -4.55 -15.65
N GLU A 52 -7.86 -3.39 -15.23
CA GLU A 52 -7.12 -3.29 -13.96
C GLU A 52 -8.01 -3.53 -12.73
N ILE A 53 -9.22 -2.95 -12.70
CA ILE A 53 -10.16 -3.19 -11.60
C ILE A 53 -10.68 -4.63 -11.61
N GLU A 54 -10.92 -5.22 -12.78
CA GLU A 54 -11.31 -6.64 -12.88
C GLU A 54 -10.21 -7.56 -12.33
N ALA A 55 -8.95 -7.31 -12.68
CA ALA A 55 -7.82 -8.06 -12.13
C ALA A 55 -7.70 -7.90 -10.60
N LEU A 56 -7.88 -6.67 -10.08
CA LEU A 56 -7.90 -6.41 -8.63
C LEU A 56 -9.02 -7.18 -7.94
N LYS A 57 -10.21 -7.22 -8.55
CA LYS A 57 -11.35 -8.00 -8.04
C LYS A 57 -11.07 -9.50 -8.03
N GLU A 58 -10.43 -10.05 -9.06
CA GLU A 58 -10.02 -11.46 -9.07
C GLU A 58 -9.03 -11.78 -7.96
N ILE A 59 -8.06 -10.90 -7.72
CA ILE A 59 -7.10 -11.07 -6.62
C ILE A 59 -7.83 -10.97 -5.27
N PHE A 60 -8.74 -10.01 -5.12
CA PHE A 60 -9.56 -9.85 -3.92
C PHE A 60 -10.47 -11.06 -3.67
N ALA A 61 -11.07 -11.63 -4.73
CA ALA A 61 -11.88 -12.84 -4.67
C ALA A 61 -11.04 -14.08 -4.31
N SER A 62 -9.79 -14.15 -4.81
CA SER A 62 -8.86 -15.24 -4.48
C SER A 62 -8.51 -15.29 -2.98
N LEU A 63 -8.59 -14.15 -2.28
CA LEU A 63 -8.35 -14.07 -0.84
C LEU A 63 -9.56 -14.53 0.00
N ASN A 64 -10.70 -14.80 -0.65
CA ASN A 64 -11.95 -15.32 -0.08
C ASN A 64 -12.35 -14.70 1.27
N ASN A 65 -12.17 -13.38 1.39
CA ASN A 65 -12.37 -12.67 2.64
C ASN A 65 -13.59 -11.75 2.52
N PRO A 66 -14.64 -11.91 3.36
CA PRO A 66 -15.90 -11.20 3.21
C PRO A 66 -15.74 -9.67 3.33
N THR A 67 -14.74 -9.20 4.10
CA THR A 67 -14.46 -7.77 4.20
C THR A 67 -13.74 -7.18 2.99
N ILE A 68 -13.06 -8.00 2.18
CA ILE A 68 -12.44 -7.57 0.93
C ILE A 68 -13.46 -7.67 -0.21
N THR A 69 -14.33 -8.69 -0.18
CA THR A 69 -15.43 -8.85 -1.15
C THR A 69 -16.33 -7.62 -1.20
N GLY A 70 -16.69 -7.03 -0.05
CA GLY A 70 -17.49 -5.80 -0.03
C GLY A 70 -16.83 -4.62 -0.76
N ALA A 71 -15.52 -4.42 -0.59
CA ALA A 71 -14.77 -3.40 -1.32
C ALA A 71 -14.68 -3.71 -2.82
N ALA A 72 -14.55 -4.99 -3.18
CA ALA A 72 -14.56 -5.45 -4.57
C ALA A 72 -15.92 -5.22 -5.26
N GLU A 73 -17.02 -5.40 -4.54
CA GLU A 73 -18.38 -5.11 -5.02
C GLU A 73 -18.62 -3.62 -5.18
N GLU A 74 -18.14 -2.80 -4.23
CA GLU A 74 -18.25 -1.34 -4.31
C GLU A 74 -17.48 -0.79 -5.52
N LEU A 75 -16.29 -1.34 -5.79
CA LEU A 75 -15.54 -1.07 -7.03
C LEU A 75 -16.31 -1.48 -8.27
N ALA A 76 -16.95 -2.65 -8.27
CA ALA A 76 -17.74 -3.13 -9.41
C ALA A 76 -18.96 -2.25 -9.69
N LEU A 77 -19.63 -1.79 -8.63
CA LEU A 77 -20.78 -0.88 -8.72
C LEU A 77 -20.35 0.49 -9.25
N GLU A 78 -19.21 1.01 -8.79
CA GLU A 78 -18.67 2.28 -9.26
C GLU A 78 -18.26 2.21 -10.73
N MET A 79 -17.63 1.11 -11.15
CA MET A 79 -17.25 0.86 -12.53
C MET A 79 -18.44 0.61 -13.47
N ALA A 80 -19.59 0.19 -12.93
CA ALA A 80 -20.82 0.04 -13.71
C ALA A 80 -21.50 1.39 -14.03
N LYS A 81 -21.05 2.49 -13.40
CA LYS A 81 -21.56 3.83 -13.71
C LYS A 81 -20.95 4.34 -15.02
N PRO A 82 -21.69 5.16 -15.80
CA PRO A 82 -21.18 5.75 -17.04
C PRO A 82 -20.00 6.68 -16.81
N GLU A 83 -19.88 7.26 -15.61
CA GLU A 83 -18.74 8.06 -15.18
C GLU A 83 -18.31 7.56 -13.79
N PRO A 84 -17.31 6.67 -13.71
CA PRO A 84 -16.84 6.14 -12.44
C PRO A 84 -16.18 7.22 -11.59
N ASP A 85 -16.58 7.34 -10.32
CA ASP A 85 -16.00 8.30 -9.41
C ASP A 85 -14.62 7.81 -8.91
N LYS A 86 -13.59 8.58 -9.27
CA LYS A 86 -12.19 8.27 -8.91
C LYS A 86 -11.97 8.27 -7.40
N GLU A 87 -12.66 9.12 -6.66
CA GLU A 87 -12.51 9.19 -5.21
C GLU A 87 -13.07 7.93 -4.55
N ILE A 88 -14.24 7.47 -5.00
CA ILE A 88 -14.88 6.24 -4.50
C ILE A 88 -14.03 5.02 -4.85
N ILE A 89 -13.53 4.92 -6.09
CA ILE A 89 -12.63 3.83 -6.49
C ILE A 89 -11.37 3.82 -5.62
N ALA A 90 -10.77 5.00 -5.38
CA ALA A 90 -9.59 5.08 -4.53
C ALA A 90 -9.90 4.70 -3.08
N ASP A 91 -11.05 5.09 -2.53
CA ASP A 91 -11.43 4.75 -1.15
C ASP A 91 -11.72 3.25 -0.97
N ALA A 92 -12.46 2.66 -1.91
CA ALA A 92 -12.75 1.23 -1.90
C ALA A 92 -11.46 0.40 -2.04
N LEU A 93 -10.54 0.80 -2.93
CA LEU A 93 -9.22 0.17 -3.05
C LEU A 93 -8.37 0.33 -1.79
N GLU A 94 -8.35 1.53 -1.21
CA GLU A 94 -7.64 1.79 0.04
C GLU A 94 -8.15 0.87 1.14
N THR A 95 -9.47 0.75 1.27
CA THR A 95 -10.13 -0.12 2.23
C THR A 95 -9.77 -1.58 1.98
N GLY A 96 -9.87 -2.07 0.74
CA GLY A 96 -9.48 -3.42 0.35
C GLY A 96 -8.02 -3.72 0.71
N LEU A 97 -7.09 -2.88 0.26
CA LEU A 97 -5.65 -3.03 0.51
C LEU A 97 -5.30 -3.00 2.01
N LYS A 98 -5.92 -2.11 2.80
CA LYS A 98 -5.74 -2.08 4.26
C LYS A 98 -6.21 -3.36 4.94
N ARG A 99 -7.24 -4.03 4.39
CA ARG A 99 -7.72 -5.32 4.91
C ARG A 99 -6.78 -6.45 4.51
N ILE A 100 -6.32 -6.45 3.26
CA ILE A 100 -5.36 -7.44 2.73
C ILE A 100 -4.05 -7.37 3.51
N LYS A 101 -3.59 -6.18 3.88
CA LYS A 101 -2.39 -5.97 4.73
C LYS A 101 -2.49 -6.64 6.10
N LYS A 102 -3.70 -6.94 6.59
CA LYS A 102 -3.91 -7.67 7.86
C LYS A 102 -3.93 -9.19 7.68
N LEU A 103 -3.91 -9.69 6.44
CA LEU A 103 -3.85 -11.12 6.15
C LEU A 103 -2.40 -11.61 6.22
N THR A 104 -2.24 -12.87 6.61
CA THR A 104 -0.92 -13.53 6.69
C THR A 104 -0.29 -13.67 5.30
N ASP A 105 -1.10 -13.90 4.27
CA ASP A 105 -0.69 -14.11 2.87
C ASP A 105 -0.52 -12.81 2.08
N PHE A 106 -0.44 -11.67 2.77
CA PHE A 106 -0.29 -10.36 2.15
C PHE A 106 0.92 -10.28 1.21
N GLY A 107 2.03 -10.95 1.57
CA GLY A 107 3.26 -10.95 0.77
C GLY A 107 3.12 -11.57 -0.63
N GLU A 108 2.25 -12.57 -0.78
CA GLU A 108 1.97 -13.17 -2.09
C GLU A 108 0.92 -12.35 -2.85
N ALA A 109 -0.10 -11.86 -2.13
CA ALA A 109 -1.14 -11.02 -2.70
C ALA A 109 -0.58 -9.69 -3.24
N ILE A 110 0.33 -9.05 -2.51
CA ILE A 110 0.89 -7.74 -2.87
C ILE A 110 1.71 -7.81 -4.16
N ASP A 111 2.39 -8.92 -4.44
CA ASP A 111 3.18 -9.06 -5.67
C ASP A 111 2.27 -9.08 -6.90
N ARG A 112 1.09 -9.69 -6.77
CA ARG A 112 0.03 -9.66 -7.80
C ARG A 112 -0.69 -8.32 -7.85
N LEU A 113 -0.91 -7.66 -6.71
CA LEU A 113 -1.62 -6.38 -6.62
C LEU A 113 -0.79 -5.20 -7.12
N ARG A 114 0.53 -5.21 -6.91
CA ARG A 114 1.42 -4.08 -7.18
C ARG A 114 1.28 -3.52 -8.60
N PRO A 115 1.39 -4.30 -9.68
CA PRO A 115 1.25 -3.75 -11.04
C PRO A 115 -0.13 -3.14 -11.28
N HIS A 116 -1.18 -3.75 -10.73
CA HIS A 116 -2.55 -3.27 -10.94
C HIS A 116 -2.88 -2.01 -10.13
N VAL A 117 -2.38 -1.94 -8.89
CA VAL A 117 -2.52 -0.74 -8.05
C VAL A 117 -1.70 0.40 -8.61
N GLU A 118 -0.52 0.15 -9.21
CA GLU A 118 0.27 1.17 -9.88
C GLU A 118 -0.44 1.74 -11.11
N ALA A 119 -0.95 0.88 -12.00
CA ALA A 119 -1.72 1.30 -13.17
C ALA A 119 -2.98 2.09 -12.76
N THR A 120 -3.74 1.56 -11.81
CA THR A 120 -4.94 2.20 -11.28
C THR A 120 -4.61 3.53 -10.58
N ALA A 121 -3.51 3.61 -9.83
CA ALA A 121 -3.07 4.85 -9.20
C ALA A 121 -2.69 5.91 -10.23
N GLY A 122 -2.10 5.52 -11.36
CA GLY A 122 -1.79 6.42 -12.47
C GLY A 122 -3.06 6.98 -13.12
N TRP A 123 -4.10 6.14 -13.26
CA TRP A 123 -5.40 6.58 -13.74
C TRP A 123 -6.15 7.50 -12.75
N LEU A 124 -6.08 7.17 -11.46
CA LEU A 124 -6.68 7.93 -10.36
C LEU A 124 -5.97 9.27 -10.08
N GLY A 125 -4.71 9.41 -10.51
CA GLY A 125 -3.91 10.61 -10.27
C GLY A 125 -3.70 10.85 -8.76
N GLN A 126 -3.96 12.08 -8.30
CA GLN A 126 -3.73 12.46 -6.89
C GLN A 126 -4.48 11.57 -5.89
N HIS A 127 -5.66 11.06 -6.24
CA HIS A 127 -6.43 10.15 -5.37
C HIS A 127 -5.77 8.76 -5.27
N GLY A 128 -4.99 8.35 -6.27
CA GLY A 128 -4.30 7.07 -6.33
C GLY A 128 -2.97 7.04 -5.58
N HIS A 129 -2.33 8.20 -5.39
CA HIS A 129 -1.02 8.29 -4.72
C HIS A 129 -1.03 7.73 -3.29
N LYS A 130 -2.19 7.80 -2.61
CA LYS A 130 -2.38 7.23 -1.26
C LYS A 130 -2.39 5.70 -1.23
N LEU A 131 -2.59 5.04 -2.38
CA LEU A 131 -2.64 3.59 -2.52
C LEU A 131 -1.25 2.96 -2.67
N LEU A 132 -0.32 3.67 -3.28
CA LEU A 132 1.07 3.23 -3.49
C LEU A 132 1.76 2.75 -2.20
N PRO A 133 1.75 3.50 -1.08
CA PRO A 133 2.39 3.04 0.16
C PRO A 133 1.70 1.81 0.76
N LEU A 134 0.46 1.50 0.38
CA LEU A 134 -0.23 0.28 0.83
C LEU A 134 0.33 -0.95 0.13
N VAL A 135 0.84 -0.81 -1.10
CA VAL A 135 1.50 -1.88 -1.87
C VAL A 135 3.03 -1.84 -1.79
N GLY A 136 3.58 -1.04 -0.88
CA GLY A 136 5.02 -0.89 -0.69
C GLY A 136 5.72 -0.06 -1.78
N LEU A 137 4.95 0.67 -2.56
CA LEU A 137 5.43 1.61 -3.58
C LEU A 137 5.55 3.03 -3.01
N ALA A 138 6.47 3.81 -3.55
CA ALA A 138 6.61 5.24 -3.27
C ALA A 138 6.77 6.03 -4.57
N LEU A 139 6.32 7.29 -4.60
CA LEU A 139 6.54 8.23 -5.71
C LEU A 139 7.89 8.94 -5.56
#